data_AF-A0A931PNJ9-F1
#
_entry.id   AF-A0A931PNJ9-F1
#
_cell.length_a   1.000
_cell.length_b   1.000
_cell.length_c   1.000
_cell.angle_alpha   90.00
_cell.angle_beta   90.00
_cell.angle_gamma   90.00
#
_symmetry.space_group_name_H-M   'P 1'
#
loop_
_entity.id
_entity.type
_entity.pdbx_description
1 polymer ?
#
loop_
_entity_poly.entity_id
_entity_poly.type
_entity_poly.pdbx_seq_one_letter_code
_entity_poly.pdbx_strand_id
1 'polypeptide(L)'
;MSETVGAELGRDALTDDAVSMASDDVSRFLEERPGCFFFVGAAPESGPPRPHHAPEFEMHEGALAIGLRAGLRVMTTALGGGSAPR
;
A
#
# COMPACT_ATOMS: atom_id res chain seq x y z
N MET A 1 -10.65 3.57 0.87
CA MET A 1 -9.19 3.35 0.91
C MET A 1 -8.48 4.61 1.39
N SER A 2 -8.35 5.66 0.57
CA SER A 2 -7.52 6.83 0.89
C SER A 2 -7.91 7.55 2.18
N GLU A 3 -9.20 7.78 2.42
CA GLU A 3 -9.67 8.37 3.69
C GLU A 3 -9.29 7.48 4.89
N THR A 4 -9.62 6.20 4.81
CA THR A 4 -9.39 5.20 5.86
C THR A 4 -7.90 5.06 6.20
N VAL A 5 -7.03 4.96 5.19
CA VAL A 5 -5.59 4.82 5.38
C VAL A 5 -4.96 6.16 5.76
N GLY A 6 -5.44 7.28 5.23
CA GLY A 6 -5.00 8.62 5.62
C GLY A 6 -5.30 8.93 7.09
N ALA A 7 -6.38 8.39 7.66
CA ALA A 7 -6.66 8.49 9.09
C ALA A 7 -5.68 7.64 9.95
N GLU A 8 -5.11 6.57 9.40
CA GLU A 8 -4.21 5.64 10.11
C GLU A 8 -2.72 6.06 9.99
N LEU A 9 -2.32 6.52 8.80
CA LEU A 9 -0.91 6.81 8.47
C LEU A 9 -0.63 8.32 8.32
N GLY A 10 -1.66 9.16 8.34
CA GLY A 10 -1.55 10.58 8.02
C GLY A 10 -1.79 10.85 6.53
N ARG A 11 -2.40 11.99 6.20
CA ARG A 11 -2.71 12.35 4.80
C ARG A 11 -1.46 12.55 3.94
N ASP A 12 -0.38 13.04 4.53
CA ASP A 12 0.89 13.29 3.83
C ASP A 12 1.64 12.00 3.46
N ALA A 13 1.21 10.84 3.98
CA ALA A 13 1.75 9.53 3.63
C ALA A 13 1.13 8.96 2.34
N LEU A 14 0.17 9.64 1.72
CA LEU A 14 -0.53 9.21 0.52
C LEU A 14 -0.05 10.00 -0.71
N THR A 15 0.07 9.30 -1.84
CA THR A 15 0.37 9.89 -3.16
C THR A 15 -0.44 9.19 -4.24
N ASP A 16 -0.85 9.97 -5.24
CA ASP A 16 -1.64 9.58 -6.39
C ASP A 16 -0.75 9.26 -7.61
N ASP A 17 0.56 9.51 -7.49
CA ASP A 17 1.50 9.54 -8.62
C ASP A 17 2.06 8.16 -9.00
N ALA A 18 1.64 7.10 -8.30
CA ALA A 18 2.13 5.75 -8.49
C ALA A 18 1.45 5.03 -9.68
N VAL A 19 1.50 5.64 -10.87
CA VAL A 19 1.11 4.96 -12.12
C VAL A 19 2.28 4.08 -12.58
N SER A 20 2.02 2.79 -12.75
CA SER A 20 3.02 1.81 -13.17
C SER A 20 2.57 1.07 -14.43
N MET A 21 3.52 0.78 -15.31
CA MET A 21 3.34 -0.14 -16.45
C MET A 21 3.64 -1.60 -16.08
N ALA A 22 3.90 -1.89 -14.80
CA ALA A 22 4.06 -3.26 -14.33
C ALA A 22 2.77 -4.05 -14.56
N SER A 23 2.91 -5.26 -15.08
CA SER A 23 1.80 -6.19 -15.26
C SER A 23 1.55 -6.97 -13.97
N ASP A 24 0.30 -7.08 -13.56
CA ASP A 24 -0.12 -7.89 -12.42
C ASP A 24 -1.49 -8.52 -12.71
N ASP A 25 -1.68 -9.78 -12.30
CA ASP A 25 -2.95 -10.51 -12.51
C ASP A 25 -4.05 -10.07 -11.52
N VAL A 26 -3.72 -9.23 -10.52
CA VAL A 26 -4.68 -8.55 -9.64
C VAL A 26 -5.79 -7.84 -10.44
N SER A 27 -5.45 -7.34 -11.64
CA SER A 27 -6.40 -6.73 -12.57
C SER A 27 -7.64 -7.58 -12.83
N ARG A 28 -7.50 -8.91 -12.91
CA ARG A 28 -8.62 -9.84 -13.12
C ARG A 28 -9.61 -9.87 -11.97
N PHE A 29 -9.15 -9.70 -10.74
CA PHE A 29 -10.06 -9.60 -9.59
C PHE A 29 -10.79 -8.26 -9.57
N LEU A 30 -10.12 -7.18 -10.01
CA LEU A 30 -10.68 -5.84 -10.06
C LEU A 30 -11.66 -5.63 -11.22
N GLU A 31 -11.59 -6.46 -12.27
CA GLU A 31 -12.62 -6.53 -13.32
C GLU A 31 -13.96 -7.04 -12.76
N GLU A 32 -13.92 -7.97 -11.80
CA GLU A 32 -15.10 -8.66 -11.27
C GLU A 32 -15.72 -8.00 -10.03
N ARG A 33 -14.91 -7.33 -9.21
CA ARG A 33 -15.35 -6.72 -7.94
C ARG A 33 -14.73 -5.35 -7.74
N PRO A 34 -15.48 -4.38 -7.19
CA PRO A 34 -14.89 -3.12 -6.75
C PRO A 34 -13.78 -3.39 -5.73
N GLY A 35 -12.59 -2.90 -6.03
CA GLY A 35 -11.42 -3.08 -5.20
C GLY A 35 -10.40 -1.98 -5.42
N CYS A 36 -9.27 -2.08 -4.74
CA CYS A 36 -8.17 -1.14 -4.85
C CYS A 36 -6.86 -1.90 -4.78
N PHE A 37 -6.06 -1.78 -5.84
CA PHE A 37 -4.65 -2.15 -5.82
C PHE A 37 -3.84 -0.91 -5.44
N PHE A 38 -2.85 -1.08 -4.56
CA PHE A 38 -2.06 0.02 -4.04
C PHE A 38 -0.63 -0.43 -3.80
N PHE A 39 0.29 0.54 -3.80
CA PHE A 39 1.71 0.31 -3.54
C PHE A 39 2.09 0.83 -2.15
N VAL A 40 3.13 0.22 -1.58
CA VAL A 40 3.78 0.71 -0.36
C VAL A 40 5.21 1.10 -0.73
N GLY A 41 5.59 2.34 -0.41
CA GLY A 41 6.95 2.81 -0.62
C GLY A 41 7.94 1.98 0.19
N ALA A 42 8.89 1.34 -0.49
CA ALA A 42 9.86 0.42 0.12
C ALA A 42 11.30 0.66 -0.37
N ALA A 43 11.58 1.86 -0.88
CA ALA A 43 12.94 2.24 -1.28
C ALA A 43 13.92 2.01 -0.12
N PRO A 44 15.14 1.51 -0.39
CA PRO A 44 16.10 1.14 0.66
C PRO A 44 16.48 2.35 1.51
N GLU A 45 16.87 2.11 2.77
CA GLU A 45 17.32 3.16 3.70
C GLU A 45 18.57 3.90 3.21
N SER A 46 19.41 3.20 2.44
CA SER A 46 20.65 3.74 1.90
C SER A 46 20.87 3.27 0.47
N GLY A 47 21.52 4.12 -0.32
CA GLY A 47 21.81 3.85 -1.72
C GLY A 47 20.61 4.06 -2.66
N PRO A 48 20.82 3.90 -3.98
CA PRO A 48 19.77 4.08 -4.96
C PRO A 48 18.82 2.87 -5.01
N PRO A 49 17.51 3.09 -5.21
CA PRO A 49 16.56 1.99 -5.41
C PRO A 49 16.92 1.19 -6.67
N ARG A 50 16.79 -0.13 -6.59
CA ARG A 50 16.98 -1.06 -7.71
C ARG A 50 15.62 -1.58 -8.19
N PRO A 51 15.45 -1.91 -9.49
CA PRO A 51 14.21 -2.46 -10.01
C PRO A 51 13.82 -3.77 -9.31
N HIS A 52 12.52 -4.06 -9.22
CA HIS A 52 11.97 -5.25 -8.52
C HIS A 52 12.54 -6.61 -8.99
N HIS A 53 13.04 -6.72 -10.22
CA HIS A 53 13.61 -7.97 -10.77
C HIS A 53 15.15 -7.98 -10.80
N ALA A 54 15.81 -6.98 -10.24
CA ALA A 54 17.27 -6.96 -10.18
C ALA A 54 17.78 -7.93 -9.09
N PRO A 55 18.93 -8.61 -9.31
CA PRO A 55 19.51 -9.50 -8.30
C PRO A 55 19.98 -8.76 -7.04
N GLU A 56 20.25 -7.45 -7.16
CA GLU A 56 20.62 -6.57 -6.05
C GLU A 56 19.41 -5.83 -5.46
N PHE A 57 18.18 -6.25 -5.79
CA PHE A 57 16.99 -5.68 -5.18
C PHE A 57 17.04 -5.83 -3.65
N GLU A 58 16.83 -4.72 -2.97
CA GLU A 58 16.73 -4.65 -1.51
C GLU A 58 15.56 -3.74 -1.17
N MET A 59 14.73 -4.19 -0.22
CA MET A 59 13.58 -3.43 0.27
C MET A 59 13.85 -2.92 1.68
N HIS A 60 13.33 -1.75 2.01
CA HIS A 60 13.29 -1.27 3.38
C HIS A 60 12.25 -2.07 4.19
N GLU A 61 12.70 -2.93 5.11
CA GLU A 61 11.80 -3.85 5.86
C GLU A 61 10.75 -3.12 6.71
N GLY A 62 11.02 -1.90 7.19
CA GLY A 62 10.02 -1.03 7.81
C GLY A 62 8.74 -0.80 6.97
N ALA A 63 8.79 -0.97 5.64
CA ALA A 63 7.62 -0.91 4.77
C ALA A 63 6.59 -2.02 5.06
N LEU A 64 7.02 -3.17 5.62
CA LEU A 64 6.13 -4.28 5.98
C LEU A 64 5.09 -3.85 7.02
N ALA A 65 5.51 -3.10 8.04
CA ALA A 65 4.61 -2.60 9.07
C ALA A 65 3.60 -1.59 8.50
N ILE A 66 4.03 -0.75 7.54
CA ILE A 66 3.17 0.23 6.86
C ILE A 66 2.09 -0.51 6.04
N GLY A 67 2.50 -1.49 5.23
CA GLY A 67 1.57 -2.29 4.43
C GLY A 67 0.56 -3.06 5.28
N LEU A 68 1.00 -3.67 6.37
CA LEU A 68 0.13 -4.36 7.33
C LEU A 68 -0.91 -3.40 7.93
N ARG A 69 -0.49 -2.22 8.41
CA ARG A 69 -1.39 -1.23 9.01
C ARG A 69 -2.42 -0.74 8.00
N ALA A 70 -2.00 -0.39 6.78
CA ALA A 70 -2.91 0.03 5.72
C ALA A 70 -3.95 -1.05 5.40
N GLY A 71 -3.51 -2.28 5.14
CA GLY A 71 -4.40 -3.41 4.82
C GLY A 71 -5.36 -3.74 5.97
N LEU A 72 -4.84 -3.88 7.19
CA LEU A 72 -5.64 -4.20 8.38
C LEU A 72 -6.69 -3.13 8.66
N ARG A 73 -6.32 -1.84 8.54
CA ARG A 73 -7.26 -0.74 8.75
C ARG A 73 -8.42 -0.79 7.77
N VAL A 74 -8.14 -1.07 6.50
CA VAL A 74 -9.16 -1.20 5.45
C VAL A 74 -10.10 -2.36 5.74
N MET A 75 -9.54 -3.54 6.06
CA MET A 75 -10.33 -4.74 6.37
C MET A 75 -11.22 -4.51 7.59
N THR A 76 -10.67 -4.01 8.69
CA THR A 76 -11.43 -3.76 9.92
C THR A 76 -12.51 -2.71 9.75
N THR A 77 -12.25 -1.64 8.99
CA THR A 77 -13.25 -0.63 8.65
C THR A 77 -14.38 -1.23 7.81
N ALA A 78 -14.05 -2.04 6.79
CA ALA A 78 -15.04 -2.69 5.93
C ALA A 78 -15.92 -3.69 6.69
N LEU A 79 -15.38 -4.35 7.72
CA LEU A 79 -16.11 -5.28 8.58
C LEU A 79 -16.93 -4.60 9.69
N GLY A 80 -17.00 -3.27 9.71
CA GLY A 80 -17.76 -2.51 10.71
C GLY A 80 -17.02 -2.28 12.04
N GLY A 81 -15.72 -2.58 12.10
CA GLY A 81 -14.86 -2.33 13.27
C GLY A 81 -14.49 -0.86 13.50
N GLY A 82 -15.20 0.08 12.88
CA GLY A 82 -14.96 1.52 13.04
C GLY A 82 -15.53 2.06 14.36
N SER A 83 -14.75 1.97 15.44
CA SER A 83 -14.81 3.00 16.48
C SER A 83 -13.85 4.12 16.08
N ALA A 84 -14.38 5.33 15.94
CA ALA A 84 -13.57 6.54 15.79
C ALA A 84 -12.60 6.70 16.98
N PRO A 85 -11.43 7.34 16.81
CA PRO A 85 -10.53 7.61 17.93
C PRO A 85 -11.25 8.42 19.02
N ARG A 86 -11.12 7.97 20.27
CA ARG A 86 -11.43 8.76 21.48
C ARG A 86 -10.29 9.71 21.79
#